data_AF-A0A4R7D7X7-F1
#
_entry.id   AF-A0A4R7D7X7-F1
#
_cell.length_a   1.000
_cell.length_b   1.000
_cell.length_c   1.000
_cell.angle_alpha   90.00
_cell.angle_beta   90.00
_cell.angle_gamma   90.00
#
_symmetry.space_group_name_H-M   'P 1'
#
loop_
_entity.id
_entity.type
_entity.pdbx_description
1 polymer ?
#
loop_
_entity_poly.entity_id
_entity_poly.type
_entity_poly.pdbx_seq_one_letter_code
_entity_poly.pdbx_strand_id
1 'polypeptide(L)'
;MTNLEIINTLKTNSFIDEDGESYTLDFLDPLSEAEIRELRESFPGKHIADELLEILQVTRGWDSAAFNMVYFDSIDEFGFWELSPNSVTLGHDGFGNYWVLDIDSRGNLGKVFFACHDPAVFMVHSQDLHEYLEHLLNFHENPGKNYINDFQINTVSEVWQHNGSCVPKTDFLKNKPEFEAFLSEFEGDEWTIADLTAGENGVGFAWGKFGPNQLVQRHPDELLWVLKNRKKGFLARLFG
;
A
#
# COMPACT_ATOMS: atom_id res chain seq x y z
N MET A 1 19.33 -1.99 10.55
CA MET A 1 20.29 -1.71 9.45
C MET A 1 19.87 -0.40 8.82
N THR A 2 20.66 0.25 7.97
CA THR A 2 20.13 1.31 7.08
C THR A 2 19.46 0.69 5.86
N ASN A 3 18.71 1.47 5.08
CA ASN A 3 18.14 0.98 3.82
C ASN A 3 19.22 0.47 2.87
N LEU A 4 20.31 1.22 2.71
CA LEU A 4 21.41 0.81 1.85
C LEU A 4 22.12 -0.43 2.37
N GLU A 5 22.23 -0.61 3.69
CA GLU A 5 22.76 -1.86 4.26
C GLU A 5 21.85 -3.04 3.91
N ILE A 6 20.52 -2.90 4.04
CA ILE A 6 19.55 -3.94 3.67
C ILE A 6 19.63 -4.26 2.18
N ILE A 7 19.60 -3.23 1.32
CA ILE A 7 19.71 -3.39 -0.14
C ILE A 7 21.01 -4.08 -0.52
N ASN A 8 22.14 -3.70 0.09
CA ASN A 8 23.41 -4.37 -0.18
C ASN A 8 23.40 -5.83 0.29
N THR A 9 22.83 -6.13 1.46
CA THR A 9 22.66 -7.52 1.92
C THR A 9 21.82 -8.34 0.94
N LEU A 10 20.66 -7.83 0.51
CA LEU A 10 19.82 -8.47 -0.51
C LEU A 10 20.57 -8.69 -1.83
N LYS A 11 21.40 -7.72 -2.24
CA LYS A 11 22.16 -7.75 -3.50
C LYS A 11 23.34 -8.71 -3.50
N THR A 12 24.02 -8.89 -2.37
CA THR A 12 25.26 -9.70 -2.30
C THR A 12 25.05 -11.11 -1.76
N ASN A 13 23.98 -11.36 -1.03
CA ASN A 13 23.75 -12.65 -0.41
C ASN A 13 23.07 -13.64 -1.35
N SER A 14 23.23 -14.91 -1.00
CA SER A 14 22.43 -16.00 -1.53
C SER A 14 21.42 -16.42 -0.47
N PHE A 15 20.22 -16.76 -0.89
CA PHE A 15 19.12 -17.19 -0.03
C PHE A 15 18.76 -18.63 -0.36
N ILE A 16 17.89 -19.20 0.48
CA ILE A 16 17.35 -20.55 0.33
C ILE A 16 15.83 -20.41 0.24
N ASP A 17 15.20 -21.08 -0.73
CA ASP A 17 13.74 -21.08 -0.87
C ASP A 17 13.07 -22.16 0.00
N GLU A 18 11.75 -22.30 -0.14
CA GLU A 18 10.96 -23.29 0.61
C GLU A 18 11.32 -24.75 0.28
N ASP A 19 11.87 -25.00 -0.91
CA ASP A 19 12.30 -26.32 -1.39
C ASP A 19 13.76 -26.64 -1.02
N GLY A 20 14.47 -25.67 -0.43
CA GLY A 20 15.87 -25.80 -0.03
C GLY A 20 16.87 -25.47 -1.14
N GLU A 21 16.41 -24.91 -2.26
CA GLU A 21 17.27 -24.50 -3.37
C GLU A 21 17.85 -23.11 -3.12
N SER A 22 19.12 -22.92 -3.53
CA SER A 22 19.79 -21.64 -3.36
C SER A 22 19.58 -20.74 -4.55
N TYR A 23 19.29 -19.47 -4.28
CA TYR A 23 19.11 -18.45 -5.30
C TYR A 23 19.75 -17.12 -4.89
N THR A 24 19.93 -16.24 -5.85
CA THR A 24 20.30 -14.83 -5.67
C THR A 24 19.24 -13.97 -6.36
N LEU A 25 19.13 -12.71 -5.93
CA LEU A 25 18.23 -11.75 -6.54
C LEU A 25 18.91 -11.08 -7.75
N ASP A 26 18.17 -10.89 -8.83
CA ASP A 26 18.68 -10.24 -10.04
C ASP A 26 18.39 -8.74 -9.98
N PHE A 27 19.36 -7.98 -9.49
CA PHE A 27 19.24 -6.54 -9.29
C PHE A 27 19.41 -5.78 -10.59
N LEU A 28 18.52 -4.81 -10.80
CA LEU A 28 18.63 -3.87 -11.92
C LEU A 28 19.73 -2.84 -11.69
N ASP A 29 20.25 -2.31 -12.79
CA ASP A 29 21.23 -1.23 -12.75
C ASP A 29 20.62 0.05 -12.13
N PRO A 30 21.43 0.86 -11.41
CA PRO A 30 20.97 2.13 -10.85
C PRO A 30 20.50 3.12 -11.93
N LEU A 31 19.75 4.13 -11.51
CA LEU A 31 19.40 5.26 -12.37
C LEU A 31 20.61 6.18 -12.58
N SER A 32 20.81 6.60 -13.82
CA SER A 32 21.72 7.70 -14.15
C SER A 32 21.17 9.04 -13.63
N GLU A 33 22.04 10.04 -13.53
CA GLU A 33 21.60 11.40 -13.16
C GLU A 33 20.54 11.97 -14.11
N ALA A 34 20.58 11.58 -15.39
CA ALA A 34 19.60 12.03 -16.37
C ALA A 34 18.22 11.41 -16.10
N GLU A 35 18.18 10.11 -15.80
CA GLU A 35 16.94 9.40 -15.46
C GLU A 35 16.37 9.87 -14.12
N ILE A 36 17.22 10.14 -13.12
CA ILE A 36 16.78 10.75 -11.86
C ILE A 36 16.12 12.11 -12.10
N ARG A 37 16.69 12.93 -12.99
CA ARG A 37 16.10 14.24 -13.34
C ARG A 37 14.75 14.08 -14.03
N GLU A 38 14.62 13.09 -14.91
CA GLU A 38 13.36 12.80 -15.60
C GLU A 38 12.29 12.26 -14.65
N LEU A 39 12.63 11.24 -13.84
CA LEU A 39 11.73 10.66 -12.84
C LEU A 39 11.22 11.72 -11.86
N ARG A 40 12.08 12.65 -11.45
CA ARG A 40 11.71 13.74 -10.54
C ARG A 40 10.58 14.61 -11.08
N GLU A 41 10.44 14.76 -12.40
CA GLU A 41 9.34 15.54 -12.99
C GLU A 41 7.97 14.89 -12.77
N SER A 42 7.93 13.58 -12.55
CA SER A 42 6.70 12.83 -12.25
C SER A 42 6.31 12.85 -10.78
N PHE A 43 7.24 13.16 -9.86
CA PHE A 43 6.94 13.20 -8.43
C PHE A 43 6.17 14.46 -8.03
N PRO A 44 5.27 14.39 -7.02
CA PRO A 44 4.66 15.56 -6.41
C PRO A 44 5.72 16.57 -5.94
N GLY A 45 5.47 17.86 -6.20
CA GLY A 45 6.42 18.93 -5.88
C GLY A 45 7.75 18.85 -6.65
N LYS A 46 7.88 17.95 -7.63
CA LYS A 46 9.14 17.63 -8.32
C LYS A 46 10.25 17.28 -7.34
N HIS A 47 9.91 16.53 -6.31
CA HIS A 47 10.82 16.15 -5.23
C HIS A 47 10.79 14.65 -5.02
N ILE A 48 11.96 14.02 -5.05
CA ILE A 48 12.16 12.64 -4.63
C ILE A 48 12.87 12.74 -3.28
N ALA A 49 12.29 12.13 -2.24
CA ALA A 49 12.89 12.09 -0.92
C ALA A 49 14.30 11.46 -0.95
N ASP A 50 15.20 11.97 -0.12
CA ASP A 50 16.62 11.57 -0.11
C ASP A 50 16.80 10.06 0.08
N GLU A 51 16.00 9.45 0.95
CA GLU A 51 16.01 8.00 1.23
C GLU A 51 15.72 7.16 -0.03
N LEU A 52 14.73 7.54 -0.82
CA LEU A 52 14.40 6.84 -2.08
C LEU A 52 15.45 7.14 -3.15
N LEU A 53 15.95 8.37 -3.19
CA LEU A 53 16.99 8.79 -4.12
C LEU A 53 18.30 8.01 -3.91
N GLU A 54 18.71 7.79 -2.66
CA GLU A 54 19.88 6.97 -2.31
C GLU A 54 19.74 5.54 -2.83
N ILE A 55 18.56 4.94 -2.69
CA ILE A 55 18.29 3.59 -3.20
C ILE A 55 18.37 3.57 -4.73
N LEU A 56 17.74 4.54 -5.41
CA LEU A 56 17.72 4.64 -6.87
C LEU A 56 19.12 4.81 -7.50
N GLN A 57 20.07 5.37 -6.74
CA GLN A 57 21.48 5.46 -7.14
C GLN A 57 22.25 4.15 -7.02
N VAL A 58 21.68 3.14 -6.34
CA VAL A 58 22.27 1.80 -6.18
C VAL A 58 21.55 0.74 -7.01
N THR A 59 20.23 0.88 -7.19
CA THR A 59 19.38 -0.02 -7.97
C THR A 59 18.02 0.62 -8.29
N ARG A 60 17.40 0.23 -9.42
CA ARG A 60 15.96 0.47 -9.66
C ARG A 60 15.07 -0.49 -8.88
N GLY A 61 15.61 -1.63 -8.47
CA GLY A 61 14.83 -2.74 -7.97
C GLY A 61 15.47 -4.09 -8.29
N TRP A 62 14.68 -5.14 -8.22
CA TRP A 62 15.09 -6.48 -8.61
C TRP A 62 13.87 -7.32 -8.98
N ASP A 63 14.12 -8.35 -9.79
CA ASP A 63 13.14 -9.38 -10.07
C ASP A 63 13.39 -10.59 -9.17
N SER A 64 12.32 -11.24 -8.73
CA SER A 64 12.44 -12.51 -8.01
C SER A 64 11.29 -13.46 -8.34
N ALA A 65 11.57 -14.76 -8.38
CA ALA A 65 10.53 -15.75 -8.65
C ALA A 65 9.48 -15.83 -7.53
N ALA A 66 9.86 -15.52 -6.29
CA ALA A 66 8.98 -15.57 -5.11
C ALA A 66 8.17 -14.29 -4.91
N PHE A 67 8.68 -13.16 -5.40
CA PHE A 67 8.08 -11.83 -5.34
C PHE A 67 8.32 -11.20 -6.72
N ASN A 68 7.33 -11.27 -7.61
CA ASN A 68 7.55 -11.12 -9.06
C ASN A 68 8.49 -9.96 -9.39
N MET A 69 8.22 -8.76 -8.85
CA MET A 69 9.05 -7.58 -9.10
C MET A 69 9.03 -6.65 -7.88
N VAL A 70 10.19 -6.09 -7.50
CA VAL A 70 10.33 -4.98 -6.55
C VAL A 70 10.95 -3.78 -7.26
N TYR A 71 10.27 -2.64 -7.32
CA TYR A 71 10.72 -1.43 -8.04
C TYR A 71 10.58 -0.15 -7.22
N PHE A 72 11.53 0.77 -7.40
CA PHE A 72 11.59 2.05 -6.69
C PHE A 72 11.33 3.27 -7.60
N ASP A 73 11.26 3.08 -8.91
CA ASP A 73 11.04 4.12 -9.94
C ASP A 73 9.64 4.09 -10.57
N SER A 74 8.74 3.25 -10.06
CA SER A 74 7.38 2.97 -10.56
C SER A 74 6.31 3.96 -10.06
N ILE A 75 6.62 5.26 -10.07
CA ILE A 75 5.68 6.32 -9.66
C ILE A 75 4.41 6.29 -10.52
N ASP A 76 3.25 6.32 -9.88
CA ASP A 76 1.90 6.33 -10.47
C ASP A 76 1.48 5.07 -11.26
N GLU A 77 2.22 3.96 -11.12
CA GLU A 77 1.89 2.70 -11.81
C GLU A 77 0.78 1.88 -11.14
N PHE A 78 0.43 2.17 -9.88
CA PHE A 78 -0.56 1.39 -9.11
C PHE A 78 -1.97 1.45 -9.71
N GLY A 79 -2.34 2.59 -10.31
CA GLY A 79 -3.59 2.75 -11.06
C GLY A 79 -4.87 2.94 -10.22
N PHE A 80 -4.85 2.69 -8.90
CA PHE A 80 -5.98 2.97 -7.99
C PHE A 80 -5.76 4.28 -7.22
N TRP A 81 -5.82 5.38 -7.96
CA TRP A 81 -5.64 6.76 -7.49
C TRP A 81 -6.61 7.15 -6.36
N GLU A 82 -7.78 6.52 -6.27
CA GLU A 82 -8.72 6.70 -5.17
C GLU A 82 -8.24 6.13 -3.83
N LEU A 83 -7.33 5.14 -3.86
CA LEU A 83 -6.74 4.53 -2.67
C LEU A 83 -5.44 5.24 -2.28
N SER A 84 -4.55 5.46 -3.25
CA SER A 84 -3.30 6.22 -3.07
C SER A 84 -3.09 7.11 -4.30
N PRO A 85 -3.27 8.45 -4.18
CA PRO A 85 -3.25 9.36 -5.32
C PRO A 85 -1.90 9.52 -6.00
N ASN A 86 -0.82 9.48 -5.22
CA ASN A 86 0.55 9.49 -5.72
C ASN A 86 1.31 8.39 -4.99
N SER A 87 1.92 7.48 -5.73
CA SER A 87 2.57 6.33 -5.11
C SER A 87 3.62 5.68 -5.97
N VAL A 88 4.65 5.14 -5.34
CA VAL A 88 5.57 4.20 -5.98
C VAL A 88 5.03 2.78 -5.79
N THR A 89 4.87 2.04 -6.87
CA THR A 89 4.48 0.62 -6.81
C THR A 89 5.71 -0.22 -6.46
N LEU A 90 5.94 -0.39 -5.16
CA LEU A 90 7.10 -1.10 -4.64
C LEU A 90 7.19 -2.54 -5.11
N GLY A 91 6.06 -3.19 -5.37
CA GLY A 91 6.06 -4.50 -6.00
C GLY A 91 4.69 -5.10 -6.15
N HIS A 92 4.62 -6.25 -6.81
CA HIS A 92 3.39 -7.03 -6.93
C HIS A 92 3.70 -8.52 -7.03
N ASP A 93 2.72 -9.36 -6.69
CA ASP A 93 2.86 -10.82 -6.79
C ASP A 93 2.35 -11.41 -8.11
N GLY A 94 1.82 -10.58 -9.03
CA GLY A 94 1.25 -11.02 -10.32
C GLY A 94 -0.13 -11.66 -10.22
N PHE A 95 -0.68 -11.79 -9.00
CA PHE A 95 -2.03 -12.25 -8.71
C PHE A 95 -2.91 -11.10 -8.21
N GLY A 96 -2.57 -9.87 -8.61
CA GLY A 96 -3.32 -8.67 -8.27
C GLY A 96 -3.12 -8.17 -6.84
N ASN A 97 -2.01 -8.54 -6.19
CA ASN A 97 -1.60 -7.96 -4.93
C ASN A 97 -0.42 -7.01 -5.13
N TYR A 98 -0.46 -5.84 -4.49
CA TYR A 98 0.51 -4.76 -4.66
C TYR A 98 1.00 -4.24 -3.31
N TRP A 99 2.27 -3.87 -3.26
CA TRP A 99 2.85 -3.03 -2.21
C TRP A 99 3.10 -1.65 -2.77
N VAL A 100 2.62 -0.64 -2.07
CA VAL A 100 2.47 0.71 -2.59
C VAL A 100 3.02 1.69 -1.57
N LEU A 101 4.12 2.36 -1.88
CA LEU A 101 4.66 3.44 -1.07
C LEU A 101 3.89 4.72 -1.37
N ASP A 102 3.18 5.21 -0.36
CA ASP A 102 2.41 6.44 -0.46
C ASP A 102 3.33 7.65 -0.52
N ILE A 103 3.00 8.62 -1.38
CA ILE A 103 3.77 9.86 -1.55
C ILE A 103 2.86 11.06 -1.26
N ASP A 104 3.29 11.92 -0.34
CA ASP A 104 2.53 13.13 -0.01
C ASP A 104 2.58 14.17 -1.14
N SER A 105 1.75 15.21 -1.04
CA SER A 105 1.67 16.27 -2.05
C SER A 105 2.97 17.07 -2.27
N ARG A 106 3.97 16.88 -1.42
CA ARG A 106 5.29 17.52 -1.47
C ARG A 106 6.41 16.55 -1.87
N GLY A 107 6.09 15.29 -2.18
CA GLY A 107 7.07 14.28 -2.57
C GLY A 107 7.74 13.56 -1.39
N ASN A 108 7.24 13.72 -0.16
CA ASN A 108 7.75 12.98 0.99
C ASN A 108 7.18 11.56 1.01
N LEU A 109 7.99 10.61 1.49
CA LEU A 109 7.56 9.23 1.67
C LEU A 109 6.60 9.11 2.85
N GLY A 110 5.52 8.37 2.64
CA GLY A 110 4.58 7.98 3.67
C GLY A 110 4.71 6.51 4.04
N LYS A 111 3.57 5.90 4.32
CA LYS A 111 3.47 4.48 4.67
C LYS A 111 3.55 3.61 3.43
N VAL A 112 3.88 2.33 3.64
CA VAL A 112 3.67 1.30 2.61
C VAL A 112 2.33 0.63 2.86
N PHE A 113 1.47 0.66 1.86
CA PHE A 113 0.20 -0.03 1.84
C PHE A 113 0.30 -1.36 1.10
N PHE A 114 -0.50 -2.32 1.52
CA PHE A 114 -0.81 -3.52 0.76
C PHE A 114 -2.22 -3.40 0.17
N ALA A 115 -2.34 -3.63 -1.13
CA ALA A 115 -3.59 -3.68 -1.85
C ALA A 115 -3.78 -5.08 -2.43
N CYS A 116 -4.86 -5.76 -2.06
CA CYS A 116 -5.26 -7.05 -2.62
C CYS A 116 -6.48 -6.85 -3.52
N HIS A 117 -6.56 -7.60 -4.62
CA HIS A 117 -7.74 -7.57 -5.50
C HIS A 117 -8.82 -8.60 -5.11
N ASP A 118 -8.46 -9.74 -4.51
CA ASP A 118 -9.40 -10.81 -4.12
C ASP A 118 -8.92 -11.58 -2.87
N PRO A 119 -9.46 -11.29 -1.67
CA PRO A 119 -10.51 -10.31 -1.42
C PRO A 119 -10.01 -8.87 -1.55
N ALA A 120 -10.82 -7.99 -2.16
CA ALA A 120 -10.46 -6.59 -2.36
C ALA A 120 -10.34 -5.82 -1.02
N VAL A 121 -9.11 -5.68 -0.53
CA VAL A 121 -8.71 -4.97 0.70
C VAL A 121 -7.57 -3.98 0.46
N PHE A 122 -7.51 -2.92 1.26
CA PHE A 122 -6.42 -1.93 1.28
C PHE A 122 -6.00 -1.67 2.72
N MET A 123 -4.71 -1.82 3.02
CA MET A 123 -4.22 -1.99 4.40
C MET A 123 -2.86 -1.35 4.59
N VAL A 124 -2.58 -0.80 5.78
CA VAL A 124 -1.21 -0.41 6.15
C VAL A 124 -0.38 -1.68 6.30
N HIS A 125 0.71 -1.79 5.54
CA HIS A 125 1.64 -2.92 5.63
C HIS A 125 2.88 -2.57 6.46
N SER A 126 3.47 -1.41 6.18
CA SER A 126 4.64 -0.90 6.89
C SER A 126 4.48 0.59 7.19
N GLN A 127 5.10 1.03 8.28
CA GLN A 127 5.12 2.40 8.76
C GLN A 127 5.88 3.34 7.81
N ASP A 128 6.89 2.81 7.13
CA ASP A 128 7.74 3.52 6.18
C ASP A 128 8.43 2.53 5.21
N LEU A 129 9.27 3.06 4.32
CA LEU A 129 10.07 2.28 3.38
C LEU A 129 11.12 1.42 4.08
N HIS A 130 11.68 1.88 5.21
CA HIS A 130 12.67 1.14 5.97
C HIS A 130 12.11 -0.18 6.52
N GLU A 131 10.99 -0.13 7.23
CA GLU A 131 10.33 -1.32 7.78
C GLU A 131 9.88 -2.27 6.65
N TYR A 132 9.47 -1.75 5.50
CA TYR A 132 9.17 -2.59 4.34
C TYR A 132 10.40 -3.36 3.84
N LEU A 133 11.57 -2.72 3.75
CA LEU A 133 12.82 -3.39 3.38
C LEU A 133 13.24 -4.43 4.42
N GLU A 134 13.03 -4.17 5.72
CA GLU A 134 13.24 -5.17 6.77
C GLU A 134 12.33 -6.39 6.59
N HIS A 135 11.06 -6.19 6.23
CA HIS A 135 10.13 -7.28 5.93
C HIS A 135 10.55 -8.09 4.71
N LEU A 136 11.06 -7.45 3.64
CA LEU A 136 11.59 -8.14 2.46
C LEU A 136 12.84 -8.96 2.77
N LEU A 137 13.80 -8.41 3.53
CA LEU A 137 14.98 -9.15 3.95
C LEU A 137 14.60 -10.37 4.78
N ASN A 138 13.72 -10.20 5.76
CA ASN A 138 13.23 -11.30 6.58
C ASN A 138 12.50 -12.37 5.75
N PHE A 139 11.74 -11.97 4.72
CA PHE A 139 11.11 -12.91 3.80
C PHE A 139 12.13 -13.82 3.11
N HIS A 140 13.23 -13.25 2.60
CA HIS A 140 14.28 -14.03 1.94
C HIS A 140 15.14 -14.86 2.93
N GLU A 141 15.35 -14.37 4.15
CA GLU A 141 16.09 -15.10 5.18
C GLU A 141 15.27 -16.23 5.83
N ASN A 142 13.94 -16.09 5.88
CA ASN A 142 13.03 -16.98 6.59
C ASN A 142 11.78 -17.32 5.73
N PRO A 143 11.94 -18.06 4.61
CA PRO A 143 10.86 -18.28 3.64
C PRO A 143 9.62 -18.93 4.24
N GLY A 144 9.76 -19.85 5.20
CA GLY A 144 8.62 -20.55 5.80
C GLY A 144 7.83 -19.80 6.86
N LYS A 145 8.39 -18.75 7.49
CA LYS A 145 7.69 -17.95 8.51
C LYS A 145 8.25 -16.54 8.59
N ASN A 146 7.57 -15.63 7.92
CA ASN A 146 7.92 -14.21 7.87
C ASN A 146 6.64 -13.36 7.93
N TYR A 147 6.84 -12.06 8.09
CA TYR A 147 5.75 -11.10 8.20
C TYR A 147 4.87 -11.05 6.94
N ILE A 148 5.48 -11.07 5.75
CA ILE A 148 4.77 -10.95 4.47
C ILE A 148 3.78 -12.12 4.30
N ASN A 149 4.21 -13.35 4.53
CA ASN A 149 3.36 -14.53 4.43
C ASN A 149 2.23 -14.51 5.47
N ASP A 150 2.54 -14.15 6.72
CA ASP A 150 1.53 -14.03 7.79
C ASP A 150 0.49 -12.96 7.45
N PHE A 151 0.95 -11.82 6.92
CA PHE A 151 0.10 -10.70 6.52
C PHE A 151 -0.89 -11.10 5.43
N GLN A 152 -0.39 -11.74 4.36
CA GLN A 152 -1.21 -12.17 3.23
C GLN A 152 -2.24 -13.24 3.61
N ILE A 153 -1.90 -14.16 4.52
CA ILE A 153 -2.78 -15.27 4.89
C ILE A 153 -3.78 -14.85 5.97
N ASN A 154 -3.28 -14.30 7.07
CA ASN A 154 -4.07 -14.08 8.28
C ASN A 154 -4.68 -12.68 8.31
N THR A 155 -3.87 -11.64 8.12
CA THR A 155 -4.31 -10.24 8.28
C THR A 155 -5.29 -9.81 7.19
N VAL A 156 -5.04 -10.20 5.92
CA VAL A 156 -5.98 -9.95 4.81
C VAL A 156 -7.33 -10.59 5.08
N SER A 157 -7.34 -11.84 5.55
CA SER A 157 -8.57 -12.56 5.90
C SER A 157 -9.32 -11.88 7.04
N GLU A 158 -8.60 -11.41 8.06
CA GLU A 158 -9.18 -10.68 9.19
C GLU A 158 -9.86 -9.38 8.76
N VAL A 159 -9.18 -8.54 7.97
CA VAL A 159 -9.75 -7.30 7.44
C VAL A 159 -10.94 -7.58 6.52
N TRP A 160 -10.83 -8.58 5.65
CA TRP A 160 -11.95 -8.99 4.81
C TRP A 160 -13.15 -9.45 5.63
N GLN A 161 -12.97 -10.23 6.69
CA GLN A 161 -14.10 -10.73 7.48
C GLN A 161 -14.74 -9.64 8.34
N HIS A 162 -13.93 -8.91 9.11
CA HIS A 162 -14.43 -8.01 10.15
C HIS A 162 -14.61 -6.57 9.68
N ASN A 163 -13.75 -6.09 8.78
CA ASN A 163 -13.78 -4.72 8.26
C ASN A 163 -13.91 -3.64 9.37
N GLY A 164 -13.19 -3.83 10.48
CA GLY A 164 -13.39 -3.09 11.74
C GLY A 164 -13.11 -1.60 11.66
N SER A 165 -12.33 -1.15 10.68
CA SER A 165 -12.02 0.28 10.45
C SER A 165 -13.13 1.04 9.72
N CYS A 166 -14.18 0.35 9.24
CA CYS A 166 -15.28 0.98 8.53
C CYS A 166 -16.46 1.29 9.47
N VAL A 167 -16.83 2.56 9.57
CA VAL A 167 -17.97 3.02 10.37
C VAL A 167 -18.90 3.96 9.58
N PRO A 168 -20.21 3.99 9.86
CA PRO A 168 -21.11 4.95 9.22
C PRO A 168 -20.65 6.40 9.46
N LYS A 169 -20.75 7.26 8.44
CA LYS A 169 -20.34 8.68 8.52
C LYS A 169 -20.93 9.40 9.73
N THR A 170 -22.20 9.13 10.05
CA THR A 170 -22.90 9.75 11.19
C THR A 170 -22.32 9.33 12.54
N ASP A 171 -21.87 8.08 12.68
CA ASP A 171 -21.23 7.59 13.91
C ASP A 171 -19.77 8.03 14.00
N PHE A 172 -19.08 8.09 12.87
CA PHE A 172 -17.73 8.65 12.78
C PHE A 172 -17.68 10.10 13.29
N LEU A 173 -18.56 10.97 12.76
CA LEU A 173 -18.60 12.40 13.13
C LEU A 173 -18.99 12.65 14.60
N LYS A 174 -19.71 11.74 15.26
CA LYS A 174 -19.96 11.85 16.71
C LYS A 174 -18.68 11.77 17.53
N ASN A 175 -17.72 10.96 17.06
CA ASN A 175 -16.46 10.73 17.76
C ASN A 175 -15.34 11.66 17.27
N LYS A 176 -15.37 12.05 16.00
CA LYS A 176 -14.35 12.87 15.34
C LYS A 176 -14.97 14.07 14.57
N PRO A 177 -15.57 15.04 15.27
CA PRO A 177 -16.24 16.18 14.65
C PRO A 177 -15.29 17.10 13.86
N GLU A 178 -13.98 17.01 14.09
CA GLU A 178 -12.95 17.77 13.36
C GLU A 178 -12.96 17.50 11.84
N PHE A 179 -13.50 16.37 11.39
CA PHE A 179 -13.64 16.03 9.96
C PHE A 179 -14.93 16.54 9.31
N GLU A 180 -15.78 17.29 10.03
CA GLU A 180 -17.08 17.76 9.50
C GLU A 180 -16.93 18.59 8.22
N ALA A 181 -15.90 19.45 8.15
CA ALA A 181 -15.64 20.27 6.96
C ALA A 181 -15.42 19.40 5.72
N PHE A 182 -14.54 18.41 5.80
CA PHE A 182 -14.27 17.46 4.71
C PHE A 182 -15.50 16.61 4.38
N LEU A 183 -16.21 16.13 5.41
CA LEU A 183 -17.33 15.20 5.23
C LEU A 183 -18.64 15.89 4.80
N SER A 184 -18.69 17.22 4.82
CA SER A 184 -19.86 18.00 4.41
C SER A 184 -20.18 17.88 2.91
N GLU A 185 -19.19 17.57 2.08
CA GLU A 185 -19.36 17.37 0.62
C GLU A 185 -20.12 16.07 0.28
N PHE A 186 -20.19 15.12 1.23
CA PHE A 186 -20.81 13.82 1.03
C PHE A 186 -22.21 13.80 1.66
N GLU A 187 -23.18 14.46 1.04
CA GLU A 187 -24.55 14.58 1.58
C GLU A 187 -25.28 13.24 1.72
N GLY A 188 -26.10 13.07 2.76
CA GLY A 188 -26.89 11.86 3.01
C GLY A 188 -26.23 10.85 3.96
N ASP A 189 -26.86 9.68 4.07
CA ASP A 189 -26.51 8.61 5.04
C ASP A 189 -25.90 7.37 4.35
N GLU A 190 -25.72 7.42 3.03
CA GLU A 190 -25.14 6.33 2.24
C GLU A 190 -23.60 6.26 2.29
N TRP A 191 -22.97 6.86 3.30
CA TRP A 191 -21.52 6.99 3.36
C TRP A 191 -20.94 6.23 4.55
N THR A 192 -19.90 5.48 4.27
CA THR A 192 -19.06 4.79 5.27
C THR A 192 -17.67 5.40 5.24
N ILE A 193 -17.08 5.55 6.41
CA ILE A 193 -15.73 6.07 6.60
C ILE A 193 -14.83 4.89 6.97
N ALA A 194 -13.78 4.67 6.18
CA ALA A 194 -12.67 3.83 6.58
C ALA A 194 -11.64 4.71 7.29
N ASP A 195 -11.49 4.50 8.59
CA ASP A 195 -10.61 5.28 9.47
C ASP A 195 -9.35 4.49 9.82
N LEU A 196 -8.24 4.88 9.20
CA LEU A 196 -6.91 4.31 9.44
C LEU A 196 -6.00 5.36 10.10
N THR A 197 -6.54 6.41 10.74
CA THR A 197 -5.70 7.52 11.27
C THR A 197 -4.75 7.07 12.39
N ALA A 198 -5.02 5.93 13.03
CA ALA A 198 -4.08 5.31 13.96
C ALA A 198 -2.78 4.87 13.25
N GLY A 199 -2.87 4.54 11.96
CA GLY A 199 -1.74 4.28 11.10
C GLY A 199 -0.96 3.01 11.41
N GLU A 200 -1.51 2.10 12.21
CA GLU A 200 -0.87 0.85 12.64
C GLU A 200 -0.84 -0.20 11.53
N ASN A 201 0.22 -1.00 11.47
CA ASN A 201 0.35 -2.11 10.52
C ASN A 201 -0.81 -3.11 10.71
N GLY A 202 -1.32 -3.62 9.59
CA GLY A 202 -2.45 -4.56 9.53
C GLY A 202 -3.83 -3.90 9.63
N VAL A 203 -3.92 -2.61 9.96
CA VAL A 203 -5.19 -1.88 9.92
C VAL A 203 -5.54 -1.56 8.47
N GLY A 204 -6.79 -1.83 8.08
CA GLY A 204 -7.25 -1.64 6.72
C GLY A 204 -8.76 -1.79 6.54
N PHE A 205 -9.19 -1.74 5.28
CA PHE A 205 -10.60 -1.87 4.93
C PHE A 205 -10.83 -2.68 3.66
N ALA A 206 -11.97 -3.36 3.64
CA ALA A 206 -12.44 -4.20 2.54
C ALA A 206 -13.22 -3.39 1.51
N TRP A 207 -12.52 -2.60 0.70
CA TRP A 207 -13.13 -1.73 -0.32
C TRP A 207 -14.02 -2.49 -1.33
N GLY A 208 -13.71 -3.76 -1.62
CA GLY A 208 -14.54 -4.61 -2.48
C GLY A 208 -15.96 -4.86 -1.97
N LYS A 209 -16.20 -4.77 -0.65
CA LYS A 209 -17.54 -5.00 -0.07
C LYS A 209 -18.57 -3.94 -0.48
N PHE A 210 -18.10 -2.76 -0.90
CA PHE A 210 -18.97 -1.67 -1.31
C PHE A 210 -19.45 -1.83 -2.76
N GLY A 211 -18.84 -2.76 -3.51
CA GLY A 211 -19.24 -3.12 -4.87
C GLY A 211 -18.50 -2.31 -5.94
N PRO A 212 -18.58 -2.75 -7.22
CA PRO A 212 -17.85 -2.11 -8.30
C PRO A 212 -18.39 -0.71 -8.59
N ASN A 213 -17.53 0.16 -9.11
CA ASN A 213 -17.85 1.52 -9.53
C ASN A 213 -18.52 2.36 -8.43
N GLN A 214 -18.27 2.03 -7.16
CA GLN A 214 -18.63 2.92 -6.06
C GLN A 214 -17.57 3.98 -5.88
N LEU A 215 -18.00 5.16 -5.44
CA LEU A 215 -17.09 6.21 -5.08
C LEU A 215 -16.29 5.78 -3.85
N VAL A 216 -14.97 5.79 -4.00
CA VAL A 216 -13.99 5.79 -2.93
C VAL A 216 -13.22 7.10 -3.07
N GLN A 217 -13.05 7.83 -1.98
CA GLN A 217 -12.29 9.07 -1.99
C GLN A 217 -11.49 9.20 -0.71
N ARG A 218 -10.19 9.37 -0.85
CA ARG A 218 -9.28 9.62 0.28
C ARG A 218 -9.37 11.08 0.74
N HIS A 219 -9.19 11.30 2.04
CA HIS A 219 -8.86 12.62 2.60
C HIS A 219 -7.51 13.10 2.05
N PRO A 220 -7.34 14.38 1.69
CA PRO A 220 -6.11 14.87 1.05
C PRO A 220 -4.85 14.62 1.89
N ASP A 221 -4.95 14.76 3.21
CA ASP A 221 -3.79 14.74 4.12
C ASP A 221 -3.85 13.67 5.22
N GLU A 222 -4.94 12.90 5.31
CA GLU A 222 -5.18 11.99 6.44
C GLU A 222 -5.42 10.57 5.93
N LEU A 223 -5.13 9.58 6.78
CA LEU A 223 -5.36 8.16 6.48
C LEU A 223 -6.84 7.81 6.68
N LEU A 224 -7.67 8.41 5.85
CA LEU A 224 -9.12 8.32 5.93
C LEU A 224 -9.72 8.26 4.54
N TRP A 225 -10.67 7.35 4.33
CA TRP A 225 -11.38 7.18 3.06
C TRP A 225 -12.89 7.25 3.26
N VAL A 226 -13.57 7.87 2.32
CA VAL A 226 -15.04 7.91 2.22
C VAL A 226 -15.47 6.93 1.15
N LEU A 227 -16.38 6.03 1.52
CA LEU A 227 -16.89 4.98 0.66
C LEU A 227 -18.40 5.13 0.49
N LYS A 228 -18.86 5.06 -0.76
CA LYS A 228 -20.29 5.01 -1.04
C LYS A 228 -20.83 3.62 -0.80
N ASN A 229 -21.87 3.52 0.04
CA ASN A 229 -22.56 2.28 0.29
C ASN A 229 -23.28 1.79 -0.97
N ARG A 230 -23.19 0.47 -1.21
CA ARG A 230 -23.97 -0.17 -2.26
C ARG A 230 -25.45 0.12 -2.04
N LYS A 231 -26.13 0.65 -3.06
CA LYS A 231 -27.60 0.79 -3.02
C LYS A 231 -28.20 -0.61 -2.85
N LYS A 232 -28.80 -0.89 -1.69
CA LYS A 232 -29.65 -2.08 -1.52
C LYS A 232 -30.73 -2.05 -2.60
N GLY A 233 -30.80 -3.11 -3.41
CA GLY A 233 -31.85 -3.25 -4.43
C GLY A 233 -33.23 -3.22 -3.79
N PHE A 234 -34.27 -2.89 -4.58
CA PHE A 234 -35.64 -2.73 -4.09
C PHE A 234 -36.13 -3.95 -3.29
N LEU A 235 -35.79 -5.17 -3.73
CA LEU A 235 -36.13 -6.41 -3.04
C LEU A 235 -35.35 -6.62 -1.73
N ALA A 236 -34.07 -6.23 -1.67
CA ALA A 236 -33.29 -6.30 -0.44
C ALA A 236 -33.80 -5.30 0.62
N ARG A 237 -34.38 -4.17 0.20
CA ARG A 237 -35.05 -3.23 1.12
C ARG A 237 -36.38 -3.76 1.67
N LEU A 238 -37.05 -4.63 0.91
CA LEU A 238 -38.34 -5.23 1.29
C LEU A 238 -38.18 -6.46 2.18
N PHE A 239 -37.04 -7.16 2.10
CA PHE A 239 -36.83 -8.43 2.80
C PHE A 239 -35.59 -8.48 3.73
N GLY A 240 -34.83 -7.38 3.87
CA GLY A 240 -33.68 -7.25 4.78
C GLY A 240 -32.33 -7.26 4.09
#